data_AF-A0A6V8QZU1-F1
#
_entry.id   AF-A0A6V8QZU1-F1
#
_cell.length_a   1.000
_cell.length_b   1.000
_cell.length_c   1.000
_cell.angle_alpha   90.00
_cell.angle_beta   90.00
_cell.angle_gamma   90.00
#
_symmetry.space_group_name_H-M   'P 1'
#
loop_
_entity.id
_entity.type
_entity.pdbx_description
1 polymer ?
#
loop_
_entity_poly.entity_id
_entity_poly.type
_entity_poly.pdbx_seq_one_letter_code
_entity_poly.pdbx_strand_id
1 'polypeptide(L)'
;MSSKPRKRSRPAPDDAVPDGSVPDENRADCPFTINVVSEPERSEKDGGPKSKKRKQDKPAEDSNKKVLTQNAVFHPEGKFKSGQSMKLVYNVDPRKQWLDMTRYNSFVLNSVKYYTEDFVYVANEATMERQNSLPAGASKVAKKADYWVARILEVRASDEHHVYARVYWMYWPEELPLGTLDGKKQISGRQPYHGQHELIASNHMDIINVVSVVMGVNVKQWIESNDDDIQESLYWRQAFNCRTSELSSVALVCHCRTPANPDKTLVGCSNKTCEEWLHIECLLDDVLTRVYDRLGTDTPHKPEKPVIKQEAKDDIIKEKPKEGTNGDLPYRLLSPDEGEDRKSPIVVNNEVKDQVLVKQRDDESSKATETPTPAPQNSSDKSSKFGLAKRGRRKKSSKKPWEGLFEATLKMNEGPTVWEITDLREGIEGGEKKWTEQAYCLVCSTVIE
;
A
#
# COMPACT_ATOMS: atom_id res chain seq x y z
N MET A 1 -0.55 24.85 21.01
CA MET A 1 -1.47 25.18 19.90
C MET A 1 -1.89 23.87 19.28
N SER A 2 -3.16 23.49 19.41
CA SER A 2 -3.64 22.22 18.85
C SER A 2 -4.06 22.42 17.40
N SER A 3 -3.28 21.87 16.47
CA SER A 3 -3.63 21.85 15.05
C SER A 3 -4.81 20.88 14.87
N LYS A 4 -6.04 21.39 14.91
CA LYS A 4 -7.22 20.62 14.48
C LYS A 4 -6.92 20.08 13.06
N PRO A 5 -7.14 18.78 12.77
CA PRO A 5 -6.98 18.28 11.41
C PRO A 5 -7.91 19.05 10.45
N ARG A 6 -7.57 19.08 9.16
CA ARG A 6 -8.55 19.43 8.12
C ARG A 6 -9.76 18.50 8.32
N LYS A 7 -10.89 19.06 8.76
CA LYS A 7 -12.09 18.24 8.98
C LYS A 7 -12.57 17.71 7.62
N ARG A 8 -12.94 16.44 7.57
CA ARG A 8 -13.87 15.94 6.52
C ARG A 8 -15.33 16.24 6.90
N SER A 9 -15.58 16.29 8.21
CA SER A 9 -16.82 16.78 8.82
C SER A 9 -17.03 18.27 8.54
N ARG A 10 -18.29 18.67 8.38
CA ARG A 10 -18.68 20.07 8.10
C ARG A 10 -18.26 21.05 9.23
N PRO A 11 -18.20 22.38 8.96
CA PRO A 11 -18.39 23.37 10.02
C PRO A 11 -19.75 23.16 10.71
N ALA A 12 -19.90 23.68 11.93
CA ALA A 12 -21.18 23.59 12.64
C ALA A 12 -22.14 24.69 12.13
N PRO A 13 -23.46 24.52 12.21
CA PRO A 13 -24.41 25.56 11.82
C PRO A 13 -24.32 26.85 12.68
N ASP A 14 -23.62 26.81 13.82
CA ASP A 14 -23.37 27.95 14.69
C ASP A 14 -22.25 28.91 14.18
N ASP A 15 -21.46 28.52 13.16
CA ASP A 15 -20.48 29.40 12.52
C ASP A 15 -21.22 30.41 11.61
N ALA A 16 -21.80 31.46 12.23
CA ALA A 16 -22.70 32.41 11.59
C ALA A 16 -22.12 33.08 10.33
N VAL A 17 -22.72 32.76 9.18
CA VAL A 17 -22.37 33.32 7.87
C VAL A 17 -22.80 34.79 7.80
N PRO A 18 -21.94 35.73 7.37
CA PRO A 18 -22.35 37.11 7.13
C PRO A 18 -23.35 37.17 5.96
N ASP A 19 -24.44 37.90 6.18
CA ASP A 19 -25.55 38.03 5.24
C ASP A 19 -25.10 38.47 3.83
N GLY A 20 -25.49 37.72 2.80
CA GLY A 20 -25.18 38.02 1.39
C GLY A 20 -24.55 36.90 0.55
N SER A 21 -24.20 35.73 1.09
CA SER A 21 -23.77 34.59 0.27
C SER A 21 -24.97 33.87 -0.36
N VAL A 22 -25.01 33.81 -1.70
CA VAL A 22 -25.99 32.98 -2.44
C VAL A 22 -25.85 31.51 -2.01
N PRO A 23 -26.94 30.77 -1.74
CA PRO A 23 -26.87 29.35 -1.47
C PRO A 23 -26.29 28.61 -2.69
N ASP A 24 -25.28 27.77 -2.47
CA ASP A 24 -24.69 26.90 -3.50
C ASP A 24 -25.66 25.75 -3.78
N GLU A 25 -26.55 25.92 -4.77
CA GLU A 25 -27.60 24.95 -5.14
C GLU A 25 -27.04 23.57 -5.53
N ASN A 26 -25.74 23.46 -5.83
CA ASN A 26 -25.05 22.20 -6.11
C ASN A 26 -24.56 21.48 -4.84
N ARG A 27 -24.70 22.05 -3.63
CA ARG A 27 -24.21 21.44 -2.39
C ARG A 27 -25.11 20.30 -1.96
N ALA A 28 -24.60 19.08 -2.04
CA ALA A 28 -25.27 17.84 -1.61
C ALA A 28 -25.56 17.84 -0.09
N ASP A 29 -26.66 18.49 0.32
CA ASP A 29 -26.85 18.86 1.71
C ASP A 29 -27.34 17.72 2.61
N CYS A 30 -26.82 17.73 3.84
CA CYS A 30 -27.03 16.69 4.85
C CYS A 30 -27.26 17.35 6.21
N PRO A 31 -28.44 17.15 6.84
CA PRO A 31 -28.75 17.74 8.15
C PRO A 31 -28.18 16.92 9.32
N PHE A 32 -27.59 15.75 9.05
CA PHE A 32 -27.16 14.81 10.08
C PHE A 32 -25.67 14.91 10.41
N THR A 33 -25.35 14.93 11.71
CA THR A 33 -23.98 14.93 12.24
C THR A 33 -23.73 13.70 13.11
N ILE A 34 -22.54 13.08 12.95
CA ILE A 34 -22.08 12.01 13.84
C ILE A 34 -21.30 12.61 15.03
N ASN A 35 -21.77 12.32 16.24
CA ASN A 35 -21.11 12.65 17.49
C ASN A 35 -20.50 11.39 18.11
N VAL A 36 -19.19 11.18 17.93
CA VAL A 36 -18.47 10.05 18.54
C VAL A 36 -18.31 10.26 20.04
N VAL A 37 -18.64 9.24 20.83
CA VAL A 37 -18.61 9.26 22.30
C VAL A 37 -17.55 8.27 22.78
N SER A 38 -16.82 8.61 23.84
CA SER A 38 -15.97 7.63 24.53
C SER A 38 -16.83 6.49 25.08
N GLU A 39 -16.33 5.26 25.04
CA GLU A 39 -17.00 4.16 25.74
C GLU A 39 -17.07 4.49 27.24
N PRO A 40 -18.23 4.35 27.90
CA PRO A 40 -18.31 4.50 29.34
C PRO A 40 -17.49 3.37 29.99
N GLU A 41 -16.60 3.74 30.92
CA GLU A 41 -15.79 2.76 31.64
C GLU A 41 -16.69 1.75 32.36
N ARG A 42 -16.44 0.46 32.13
CA ARG A 42 -17.12 -0.60 32.87
C ARG A 42 -16.58 -0.60 34.28
N SER A 43 -17.36 -0.06 35.22
CA SER A 43 -17.08 -0.19 36.64
C SER A 43 -17.00 -1.67 37.03
N GLU A 44 -15.81 -2.17 37.37
CA GLU A 44 -15.55 -3.57 37.74
C GLU A 44 -16.08 -3.91 39.16
N LYS A 45 -17.38 -3.72 39.36
CA LYS A 45 -18.11 -4.05 40.60
C LYS A 45 -19.51 -4.59 40.32
N ASP A 46 -19.58 -5.69 39.58
CA ASP A 46 -20.74 -6.60 39.68
C ASP A 46 -20.37 -8.08 39.42
N GLY A 47 -19.32 -8.53 40.12
CA GLY A 47 -18.92 -9.94 40.18
C GLY A 47 -19.80 -10.77 41.12
N GLY A 48 -21.12 -10.79 40.90
CA GLY A 48 -22.10 -11.50 41.74
C GLY A 48 -22.72 -12.72 41.03
N PRO A 49 -22.87 -13.89 41.69
CA PRO A 49 -23.37 -15.10 41.04
C PRO A 49 -24.87 -15.04 40.71
N LYS A 50 -25.23 -15.62 39.57
CA LYS A 50 -26.60 -15.63 39.01
C LYS A 50 -27.61 -16.29 39.96
N SER A 51 -28.50 -15.49 40.56
CA SER A 51 -29.71 -16.00 41.24
C SER A 51 -30.98 -15.61 40.45
N LYS A 52 -31.95 -16.53 40.39
CA LYS A 52 -33.20 -16.31 39.65
C LYS A 52 -34.12 -15.38 40.43
N LYS A 53 -34.53 -14.23 39.87
CA LYS A 53 -35.69 -13.48 40.39
C LYS A 53 -36.57 -12.83 39.32
N ARG A 54 -37.84 -12.80 39.70
CA ARG A 54 -39.07 -12.51 38.95
C ARG A 54 -39.04 -11.31 37.99
N LYS A 55 -39.89 -11.41 36.96
CA LYS A 55 -40.45 -10.29 36.20
C LYS A 55 -41.00 -9.23 37.17
N GLN A 56 -40.45 -8.02 37.10
CA GLN A 56 -40.92 -6.84 37.80
C GLN A 56 -40.75 -5.68 36.82
N ASP A 57 -41.83 -4.98 36.52
CA ASP A 57 -41.83 -3.92 35.51
C ASP A 57 -41.00 -2.73 36.02
N LYS A 58 -39.91 -2.42 35.31
CA LYS A 58 -39.17 -1.17 35.50
C LYS A 58 -39.90 -0.05 34.74
N PRO A 59 -39.95 1.19 35.27
CA PRO A 59 -40.49 2.32 34.54
C PRO A 59 -39.70 2.55 33.24
N ALA A 60 -40.33 3.22 32.27
CA ALA A 60 -39.74 3.48 30.96
C ALA A 60 -38.53 4.43 31.06
N GLU A 61 -37.34 3.84 31.19
CA GLU A 61 -36.06 4.55 31.15
C GLU A 61 -35.90 5.25 29.79
N ASP A 62 -35.56 6.54 29.84
CA ASP A 62 -35.65 7.48 28.71
C ASP A 62 -34.89 6.99 27.47
N SER A 63 -35.62 6.37 26.54
CA SER A 63 -35.09 5.77 25.31
C SER A 63 -34.47 6.81 24.35
N ASN A 64 -34.66 8.11 24.65
CA ASN A 64 -34.10 9.22 23.91
C ASN A 64 -32.57 9.34 24.07
N LYS A 65 -31.97 8.72 25.09
CA LYS A 65 -30.52 8.78 25.38
C LYS A 65 -29.70 7.51 25.06
N LYS A 66 -30.30 6.50 24.41
CA LYS A 66 -29.58 5.24 24.09
C LYS A 66 -28.54 5.47 22.99
N VAL A 67 -27.26 5.50 23.39
CA VAL A 67 -26.11 5.68 22.51
C VAL A 67 -25.94 4.46 21.59
N LEU A 68 -25.58 4.69 20.32
CA LEU A 68 -25.39 3.66 19.33
C LEU A 68 -23.98 3.07 19.40
N THR A 69 -23.80 1.84 18.92
CA THR A 69 -22.51 1.16 18.83
C THR A 69 -22.31 0.62 17.42
N GLN A 70 -21.12 0.83 16.87
CA GLN A 70 -20.66 0.25 15.61
C GLN A 70 -19.46 -0.66 15.94
N ASN A 71 -19.61 -1.95 15.65
CA ASN A 71 -18.49 -2.90 15.75
C ASN A 71 -17.40 -2.54 14.72
N ALA A 72 -16.19 -3.02 14.94
CA ALA A 72 -15.12 -2.88 13.96
C ALA A 72 -15.57 -3.49 12.61
N VAL A 73 -15.34 -2.76 11.52
CA VAL A 73 -15.64 -3.16 10.14
C VAL A 73 -14.33 -3.44 9.38
N PHE A 74 -13.25 -2.76 9.78
CA PHE A 74 -11.90 -2.97 9.29
C PHE A 74 -11.08 -3.68 10.36
N HIS A 75 -10.46 -4.78 9.96
CA HIS A 75 -9.67 -5.67 10.81
C HIS A 75 -8.25 -5.80 10.22
N PRO A 76 -7.35 -4.82 10.46
CA PRO A 76 -5.96 -4.95 10.07
C PRO A 76 -5.31 -6.11 10.82
N GLU A 77 -4.33 -6.78 10.20
CA GLU A 77 -3.51 -7.80 10.87
C GLU A 77 -2.63 -7.18 11.95
N GLY A 78 -2.13 -5.97 11.67
CA GLY A 78 -1.36 -5.17 12.59
C GLY A 78 -2.19 -4.57 13.73
N LYS A 79 -1.50 -4.23 14.82
CA LYS A 79 -2.14 -3.84 16.10
C LYS A 79 -1.92 -2.37 16.40
N PHE A 80 -2.95 -1.72 16.95
CA PHE A 80 -2.81 -0.38 17.54
C PHE A 80 -2.00 -0.47 18.84
N LYS A 81 -1.09 0.47 19.06
CA LYS A 81 -0.20 0.47 20.23
C LYS A 81 -0.96 0.69 21.55
N SER A 82 -2.04 1.46 21.53
CA SER A 82 -2.98 1.58 22.65
C SER A 82 -3.80 0.31 22.94
N GLY A 83 -3.74 -0.71 22.09
CA GLY A 83 -4.58 -1.90 22.14
C GLY A 83 -6.06 -1.64 21.81
N GLN A 84 -6.46 -0.41 21.48
CA GLN A 84 -7.85 -0.08 21.20
C GLN A 84 -8.29 -0.62 19.83
N SER A 85 -9.45 -1.27 19.80
CA SER A 85 -10.08 -1.71 18.55
C SER A 85 -10.70 -0.55 17.76
N MET A 86 -11.05 -0.81 16.50
CA MET A 86 -11.75 0.12 15.60
C MET A 86 -13.24 0.29 15.91
N LYS A 87 -13.75 -0.35 16.98
CA LYS A 87 -15.12 -0.19 17.47
C LYS A 87 -15.40 1.26 17.88
N LEU A 88 -16.60 1.76 17.57
CA LEU A 88 -17.06 3.07 18.02
C LEU A 88 -18.39 3.01 18.77
N VAL A 89 -18.55 3.98 19.67
CA VAL A 89 -19.79 4.35 20.33
C VAL A 89 -20.11 5.78 19.90
N TYR A 90 -21.35 6.07 19.50
CA TYR A 90 -21.70 7.31 18.82
C TYR A 90 -23.18 7.67 18.94
N ASN A 91 -23.51 8.93 18.68
CA ASN A 91 -24.87 9.40 18.44
C ASN A 91 -24.98 10.00 17.04
N VAL A 92 -26.18 9.98 16.47
CA VAL A 92 -26.56 10.81 15.33
C VAL A 92 -27.39 11.97 15.86
N ASP A 93 -27.19 13.17 15.31
CA ASP A 93 -28.06 14.31 15.57
C ASP A 93 -28.50 14.98 14.24
N PRO A 94 -29.78 15.35 14.03
CA PRO A 94 -30.95 15.16 14.90
C PRO A 94 -31.37 13.69 15.08
N ARG A 95 -31.28 13.19 16.33
CA ARG A 95 -31.42 11.74 16.62
C ARG A 95 -32.76 11.15 16.21
N LYS A 96 -33.86 11.88 16.46
CA LYS A 96 -35.21 11.40 16.15
C LYS A 96 -35.42 11.24 14.64
N GLN A 97 -35.12 12.27 13.86
CA GLN A 97 -35.27 12.26 12.41
C GLN A 97 -34.51 11.09 11.77
N TRP A 98 -33.24 10.87 12.16
CA TRP A 98 -32.47 9.73 11.67
C TRP A 98 -33.09 8.38 12.01
N LEU A 99 -33.66 8.23 13.21
CA LEU A 99 -34.28 6.98 13.68
C LEU A 99 -35.64 6.70 13.04
N ASP A 100 -36.42 7.74 12.75
CA ASP A 100 -37.74 7.64 12.11
C ASP A 100 -37.66 7.29 10.61
N MET A 101 -36.51 7.53 9.97
CA MET A 101 -36.25 7.16 8.57
C MET A 101 -36.15 5.65 8.33
N THR A 102 -36.72 5.20 7.21
CA THR A 102 -36.66 3.82 6.73
C THR A 102 -35.22 3.42 6.35
N ARG A 103 -34.80 2.20 6.73
CA ARG A 103 -33.49 1.64 6.37
C ARG A 103 -33.57 0.85 5.06
N TYR A 104 -32.52 0.92 4.26
CA TYR A 104 -32.39 0.19 3.00
C TYR A 104 -31.04 -0.54 2.94
N ASN A 105 -30.98 -1.62 2.17
CA ASN A 105 -29.74 -2.36 1.87
C ASN A 105 -29.00 -1.78 0.65
N SER A 106 -29.60 -0.82 -0.05
CA SER A 106 -29.08 -0.24 -1.29
C SER A 106 -29.82 1.04 -1.67
N PHE A 107 -29.18 1.91 -2.45
CA PHE A 107 -29.82 3.00 -3.21
C PHE A 107 -29.46 2.90 -4.70
N VAL A 108 -30.14 3.69 -5.53
CA VAL A 108 -29.82 3.85 -6.97
C VAL A 108 -29.53 5.31 -7.25
N LEU A 109 -28.45 5.60 -7.97
CA LEU A 109 -28.05 6.94 -8.39
C LEU A 109 -27.45 6.85 -9.79
N ASN A 110 -27.90 7.72 -10.71
CA ASN A 110 -27.45 7.74 -12.11
C ASN A 110 -27.54 6.36 -12.79
N SER A 111 -28.63 5.64 -12.55
CA SER A 111 -28.89 4.25 -12.99
C SER A 111 -27.91 3.18 -12.46
N VAL A 112 -26.95 3.54 -11.60
CA VAL A 112 -26.07 2.60 -10.90
C VAL A 112 -26.65 2.30 -9.52
N LYS A 113 -26.65 1.03 -9.12
CA LYS A 113 -27.11 0.58 -7.80
C LYS A 113 -25.92 0.34 -6.86
N TYR A 114 -26.01 0.91 -5.67
CA TYR A 114 -25.00 0.83 -4.61
C TYR A 114 -25.58 0.13 -3.39
N TYR A 115 -24.81 -0.73 -2.75
CA TYR A 115 -25.20 -1.52 -1.59
C TYR A 115 -24.53 -1.04 -0.30
N THR A 116 -25.02 -1.52 0.84
CA THR A 116 -24.23 -1.50 2.08
C THR A 116 -22.95 -2.30 1.90
N GLU A 117 -21.88 -1.86 2.57
CA GLU A 117 -20.51 -2.37 2.47
C GLU A 117 -19.72 -2.04 1.20
N ASP A 118 -20.35 -1.55 0.13
CA ASP A 118 -19.64 -1.05 -1.06
C ASP A 118 -18.71 0.12 -0.71
N PHE A 119 -17.63 0.25 -1.50
CA PHE A 119 -16.77 1.42 -1.49
C PHE A 119 -17.13 2.37 -2.65
N VAL A 120 -17.10 3.67 -2.37
CA VAL A 120 -17.51 4.72 -3.30
C VAL A 120 -16.53 5.89 -3.30
N TYR A 121 -16.34 6.52 -4.46
CA TYR A 121 -15.78 7.87 -4.57
C TYR A 121 -16.86 8.90 -4.24
N VAL A 122 -16.51 9.90 -3.44
CA VAL A 122 -17.40 10.97 -2.98
C VAL A 122 -16.80 12.32 -3.36
N ALA A 123 -17.64 13.21 -3.87
CA ALA A 123 -17.27 14.58 -4.18
C ALA A 123 -16.92 15.34 -2.88
N ASN A 124 -15.84 16.11 -2.94
CA ASN A 124 -15.40 17.02 -1.88
C ASN A 124 -15.37 18.47 -2.39
N GLU A 125 -15.23 19.42 -1.47
CA GLU A 125 -15.26 20.86 -1.74
C GLU A 125 -14.31 21.27 -2.87
N ALA A 126 -13.06 20.77 -2.89
CA ALA A 126 -12.08 21.07 -3.93
C ALA A 126 -12.42 20.47 -5.32
N THR A 127 -13.16 19.35 -5.37
CA THR A 127 -13.70 18.83 -6.63
C THR A 127 -14.92 19.62 -7.12
N MET A 128 -15.80 20.09 -6.21
CA MET A 128 -16.97 20.89 -6.58
C MET A 128 -16.57 22.31 -7.00
N GLU A 129 -15.67 22.98 -6.27
CA GLU A 129 -15.08 24.27 -6.66
C GLU A 129 -14.48 24.20 -8.08
N ARG A 130 -13.74 23.13 -8.37
CA ARG A 130 -13.13 22.90 -9.69
C ARG A 130 -14.19 22.72 -10.77
N GLN A 131 -15.26 21.98 -10.49
CA GLN A 131 -16.37 21.77 -11.43
C GLN A 131 -17.16 23.07 -11.67
N ASN A 132 -17.51 23.81 -10.61
CA ASN A 132 -18.18 25.10 -10.68
C ASN A 132 -17.32 26.20 -11.36
N SER A 133 -15.99 26.07 -11.35
CA SER A 133 -15.06 27.02 -12.01
C SER A 133 -14.96 26.88 -13.54
N LEU A 134 -15.63 25.88 -14.13
CA LEU A 134 -15.55 25.60 -15.56
C LEU A 134 -16.76 26.17 -16.32
N PRO A 135 -16.58 26.62 -17.58
CA PRO A 135 -17.70 27.00 -18.44
C PRO A 135 -18.72 25.85 -18.58
N ALA A 136 -20.01 26.19 -18.65
CA ALA A 136 -21.08 25.19 -18.79
C ALA A 136 -20.81 24.24 -19.98
N GLY A 137 -20.77 22.93 -19.71
CA GLY A 137 -20.44 21.88 -20.69
C GLY A 137 -18.95 21.50 -20.78
N ALA A 138 -18.03 22.28 -20.20
CA ALA A 138 -16.61 21.93 -20.14
C ALA A 138 -16.31 21.09 -18.88
N SER A 139 -16.03 19.81 -19.04
CA SER A 139 -15.58 18.95 -17.92
C SER A 139 -14.09 18.68 -18.00
N LYS A 140 -13.32 19.15 -17.01
CA LYS A 140 -11.97 18.64 -16.75
C LYS A 140 -12.09 17.41 -15.87
N VAL A 141 -11.74 16.25 -16.40
CA VAL A 141 -11.70 14.99 -15.66
C VAL A 141 -10.78 15.16 -14.44
N ALA A 142 -11.37 15.22 -13.25
CA ALA A 142 -10.61 15.16 -12.00
C ALA A 142 -9.96 13.76 -11.89
N LYS A 143 -8.74 13.72 -11.38
CA LYS A 143 -8.02 12.45 -11.16
C LYS A 143 -8.75 11.69 -10.05
N LYS A 144 -8.72 10.35 -10.08
CA LYS A 144 -9.37 9.53 -9.05
C LYS A 144 -8.91 9.87 -7.63
N ALA A 145 -7.65 10.30 -7.46
CA ALA A 145 -7.07 10.77 -6.21
C ALA A 145 -7.50 12.20 -5.76
N ASP A 146 -8.22 12.96 -6.58
CA ASP A 146 -8.84 14.24 -6.15
C ASP A 146 -10.08 14.01 -5.27
N TYR A 147 -10.74 12.85 -5.40
CA TYR A 147 -11.96 12.49 -4.67
C TYR A 147 -11.65 11.81 -3.32
N TRP A 148 -12.57 11.94 -2.37
CA TRP A 148 -12.54 11.12 -1.16
C TRP A 148 -13.09 9.72 -1.45
N VAL A 149 -12.62 8.72 -0.72
CA VAL A 149 -13.14 7.35 -0.77
C VAL A 149 -13.83 7.01 0.56
N ALA A 150 -14.96 6.31 0.50
CA ALA A 150 -15.75 5.92 1.67
C ALA A 150 -16.29 4.50 1.53
N ARG A 151 -16.53 3.79 2.66
CA ARG A 151 -17.29 2.53 2.70
C ARG A 151 -18.66 2.77 3.32
N ILE A 152 -19.72 2.28 2.68
CA ILE A 152 -21.11 2.44 3.12
C ILE A 152 -21.40 1.50 4.30
N LEU A 153 -22.02 2.00 5.38
CA LEU A 153 -22.34 1.23 6.60
C LEU A 153 -23.85 1.03 6.81
N GLU A 154 -24.66 2.04 6.50
CA GLU A 154 -26.13 1.99 6.61
C GLU A 154 -26.72 3.01 5.64
N VAL A 155 -27.72 2.62 4.84
CA VAL A 155 -28.48 3.53 3.97
C VAL A 155 -29.86 3.78 4.60
N ARG A 156 -30.31 5.03 4.58
CA ARG A 156 -31.66 5.44 5.03
C ARG A 156 -32.29 6.45 4.08
N ALA A 157 -33.62 6.49 4.06
CA ALA A 157 -34.37 7.55 3.39
C ALA A 157 -35.63 7.93 4.19
N SER A 158 -36.05 9.18 4.09
CA SER A 158 -37.44 9.58 4.39
C SER A 158 -38.35 9.43 3.16
N ASP A 159 -37.79 9.68 1.98
CA ASP A 159 -38.44 9.73 0.68
C ASP A 159 -37.39 9.60 -0.44
N GLU A 160 -37.83 9.64 -1.70
CA GLU A 160 -36.99 9.41 -2.88
C GLU A 160 -35.88 10.45 -3.11
N HIS A 161 -36.00 11.65 -2.55
CA HIS A 161 -35.02 12.74 -2.72
C HIS A 161 -34.06 12.84 -1.52
N HIS A 162 -34.54 12.49 -0.33
CA HIS A 162 -33.80 12.60 0.93
C HIS A 162 -33.20 11.26 1.37
N VAL A 163 -32.24 10.78 0.56
CA VAL A 163 -31.52 9.51 0.79
C VAL A 163 -30.11 9.79 1.31
N TYR A 164 -29.75 9.13 2.42
CA TYR A 164 -28.50 9.36 3.15
C TYR A 164 -27.79 8.05 3.49
N ALA A 165 -26.46 8.06 3.45
CA ALA A 165 -25.61 6.94 3.84
C ALA A 165 -24.72 7.31 5.03
N ARG A 166 -24.75 6.51 6.10
CA ARG A 166 -23.67 6.53 7.10
C ARG A 166 -22.47 5.78 6.53
N VAL A 167 -21.29 6.38 6.63
CA VAL A 167 -20.05 5.88 6.02
C VAL A 167 -18.89 5.80 7.01
N TYR A 168 -17.86 5.04 6.67
CA TYR A 168 -16.50 5.24 7.17
C TYR A 168 -15.61 5.82 6.05
N TRP A 169 -14.90 6.91 6.31
CA TRP A 169 -13.94 7.50 5.37
C TRP A 169 -12.67 6.64 5.24
N MET A 170 -12.23 6.39 4.01
CA MET A 170 -10.88 5.91 3.69
C MET A 170 -9.97 7.12 3.45
N TYR A 171 -8.73 7.05 3.92
CA TYR A 171 -7.75 8.13 3.79
C TYR A 171 -6.74 7.80 2.70
N TRP A 172 -6.46 8.74 1.80
CA TRP A 172 -5.19 8.71 1.07
C TRP A 172 -4.05 8.95 2.07
N PRO A 173 -2.89 8.26 1.96
CA PRO A 173 -1.74 8.47 2.84
C PRO A 173 -1.32 9.95 2.96
N GLU A 174 -1.41 10.70 1.87
CA GLU A 174 -1.24 12.16 1.78
C GLU A 174 -2.05 12.95 2.83
N GLU A 175 -3.25 12.47 3.17
CA GLU A 175 -4.21 13.13 4.05
C GLU A 175 -4.03 12.77 5.54
N LEU A 176 -3.05 11.93 5.89
CA LEU A 176 -2.79 11.52 7.27
C LEU A 176 -2.46 12.74 8.17
N PRO A 177 -3.24 12.99 9.25
CA PRO A 177 -3.08 14.18 10.08
C PRO A 177 -1.68 14.39 10.66
N LEU A 178 -1.28 15.65 10.80
CA LEU A 178 -0.04 16.03 11.47
C LEU A 178 -0.04 15.57 12.93
N GLY A 179 0.95 14.74 13.30
CA GLY A 179 1.07 14.18 14.65
C GLY A 179 0.46 12.78 14.80
N THR A 180 -0.05 12.19 13.71
CA THR A 180 -0.43 10.77 13.65
C THR A 180 0.70 9.87 14.17
N LEU A 181 0.36 8.86 14.97
CA LEU A 181 1.31 7.99 15.65
C LEU A 181 1.55 6.70 14.85
N ASP A 182 2.76 6.58 14.28
CA ASP A 182 3.33 5.33 13.75
C ASP A 182 4.19 4.67 14.85
N GLY A 183 3.55 3.86 15.71
CA GLY A 183 4.18 3.17 16.83
C GLY A 183 4.84 4.11 17.86
N LYS A 184 6.11 4.47 17.65
CA LYS A 184 6.87 5.43 18.48
C LYS A 184 7.17 6.76 17.78
N LYS A 185 6.87 6.89 16.49
CA LYS A 185 7.10 8.10 15.69
C LYS A 185 5.81 8.93 15.61
N GLN A 186 5.96 10.25 15.51
CA GLN A 186 4.90 11.12 14.99
C GLN A 186 5.19 11.40 13.51
N ILE A 187 4.16 11.27 12.69
CA ILE A 187 4.21 11.41 11.22
C ILE A 187 3.16 12.40 10.72
N SER A 188 3.16 12.62 9.40
CA SER A 188 2.18 13.44 8.67
C SER A 188 2.26 13.09 7.18
N GLY A 189 1.12 12.90 6.52
CA GLY A 189 1.08 12.53 5.11
C GLY A 189 1.73 11.16 4.80
N ARG A 190 1.94 10.91 3.50
CA ARG A 190 2.50 9.65 2.98
C ARG A 190 3.87 9.32 3.59
N GLN A 191 4.05 8.08 4.02
CA GLN A 191 5.34 7.54 4.47
C GLN A 191 6.03 6.79 3.32
N PRO A 192 7.37 6.64 3.33
CA PRO A 192 8.09 5.98 2.23
C PRO A 192 7.70 4.52 1.96
N TYR A 193 7.07 3.85 2.92
CA TYR A 193 6.57 2.47 2.80
C TYR A 193 5.15 2.36 2.24
N HIS A 194 4.42 3.47 2.05
CA HIS A 194 3.05 3.43 1.53
C HIS A 194 3.02 3.34 0.00
N GLY A 195 2.37 2.30 -0.54
CA GLY A 195 2.27 2.07 -1.98
C GLY A 195 1.30 3.01 -2.71
N GLN A 196 1.48 3.20 -4.02
CA GLN A 196 0.83 4.23 -4.83
C GLN A 196 -0.71 4.12 -4.80
N HIS A 197 -1.22 2.90 -4.73
CA HIS A 197 -2.65 2.58 -4.65
C HIS A 197 -3.14 2.22 -3.24
N GLU A 198 -2.28 2.40 -2.22
CA GLU A 198 -2.62 2.14 -0.82
C GLU A 198 -3.53 3.24 -0.26
N LEU A 199 -4.68 2.82 0.28
CA LEU A 199 -5.55 3.58 1.16
C LEU A 199 -5.32 3.16 2.61
N ILE A 200 -5.60 4.07 3.54
CA ILE A 200 -5.62 3.79 4.97
C ILE A 200 -7.08 3.69 5.43
N ALA A 201 -7.47 2.52 5.92
CA ALA A 201 -8.82 2.33 6.46
C ALA A 201 -9.00 3.15 7.75
N SER A 202 -10.17 3.69 8.05
CA SER A 202 -10.38 4.47 9.28
C SER A 202 -11.71 4.17 9.96
N ASN A 203 -11.81 4.58 11.23
CA ASN A 203 -13.07 4.66 11.97
C ASN A 203 -13.66 6.08 11.96
N HIS A 204 -13.26 6.97 11.04
CA HIS A 204 -13.89 8.28 10.87
C HIS A 204 -15.29 8.09 10.29
N MET A 205 -16.29 8.08 11.17
CA MET A 205 -17.68 7.90 10.84
C MET A 205 -18.35 9.23 10.49
N ASP A 206 -19.16 9.24 9.44
CA ASP A 206 -19.87 10.43 8.97
C ASP A 206 -21.20 10.04 8.31
N ILE A 207 -22.06 11.01 7.98
CA ILE A 207 -23.28 10.80 7.17
C ILE A 207 -23.25 11.74 5.96
N ILE A 208 -23.37 11.15 4.77
CA ILE A 208 -23.42 11.87 3.49
C ILE A 208 -24.82 11.77 2.87
N ASN A 209 -25.23 12.81 2.15
CA ASN A 209 -26.32 12.70 1.17
C ASN A 209 -25.79 11.88 -0.03
N VAL A 210 -26.55 10.87 -0.48
CA VAL A 210 -26.04 9.94 -1.50
C VAL A 210 -25.75 10.61 -2.83
N VAL A 211 -26.35 11.76 -3.15
CA VAL A 211 -26.06 12.49 -4.40
C VAL A 211 -24.63 13.04 -4.48
N SER A 212 -23.87 13.01 -3.38
CA SER A 212 -22.43 13.27 -3.36
C SER A 212 -21.56 12.11 -3.87
N VAL A 213 -22.14 10.92 -4.07
CA VAL A 213 -21.43 9.74 -4.63
C VAL A 213 -21.23 9.91 -6.12
N VAL A 214 -19.98 9.81 -6.57
CA VAL A 214 -19.59 10.02 -7.97
C VAL A 214 -19.58 8.71 -8.75
N MET A 215 -18.96 7.67 -8.19
CA MET A 215 -18.92 6.31 -8.76
C MET A 215 -18.49 5.29 -7.72
N GLY A 216 -18.75 4.00 -7.98
CA GLY A 216 -18.24 2.89 -7.16
C GLY A 216 -16.74 2.67 -7.36
N VAL A 217 -16.09 2.02 -6.40
CA VAL A 217 -14.67 1.64 -6.48
C VAL A 217 -14.42 0.29 -5.84
N ASN A 218 -13.55 -0.53 -6.44
CA ASN A 218 -13.06 -1.75 -5.82
C ASN A 218 -11.88 -1.41 -4.89
N VAL A 219 -11.99 -1.79 -3.61
CA VAL A 219 -10.97 -1.61 -2.59
C VAL A 219 -10.81 -2.94 -1.84
N LYS A 220 -9.70 -3.65 -2.08
CA LYS A 220 -9.38 -4.90 -1.38
C LYS A 220 -8.78 -4.64 0.00
N GLN A 221 -8.94 -5.57 0.94
CA GLN A 221 -7.95 -5.72 2.02
C GLN A 221 -6.78 -6.53 1.45
N TRP A 222 -5.55 -6.03 1.59
CA TRP A 222 -4.34 -6.82 1.31
C TRP A 222 -3.81 -7.42 2.62
N ILE A 223 -3.31 -8.65 2.53
CA ILE A 223 -2.71 -9.44 3.60
C ILE A 223 -1.27 -9.72 3.18
N GLU A 224 -0.30 -9.36 4.02
CA GLU A 224 1.11 -9.30 3.61
C GLU A 224 1.77 -10.68 3.49
N SER A 225 1.02 -11.75 3.78
CA SER A 225 1.37 -13.15 3.54
C SER A 225 0.55 -13.82 2.42
N ASN A 226 -0.12 -13.04 1.56
CA ASN A 226 -0.89 -13.54 0.42
C ASN A 226 -0.36 -12.96 -0.90
N ASP A 227 0.45 -13.75 -1.61
CA ASP A 227 1.12 -13.32 -2.85
C ASP A 227 0.20 -13.38 -4.09
N ASP A 228 -0.97 -14.03 -4.01
CA ASP A 228 -1.93 -14.17 -5.12
C ASP A 228 -2.67 -12.85 -5.50
N ASP A 229 -2.54 -11.78 -4.70
CA ASP A 229 -3.26 -10.51 -4.88
C ASP A 229 -2.48 -9.47 -5.71
N ILE A 230 -2.59 -9.57 -7.05
CA ILE A 230 -2.05 -8.56 -7.99
C ILE A 230 -2.66 -7.17 -7.72
N GLN A 231 -1.81 -6.17 -7.44
CA GLN A 231 -2.20 -4.85 -6.90
C GLN A 231 -2.56 -3.78 -7.96
N GLU A 232 -3.34 -4.14 -8.98
CA GLU A 232 -3.85 -3.18 -9.98
C GLU A 232 -5.04 -2.34 -9.47
N SER A 233 -5.69 -2.74 -8.38
CA SER A 233 -6.79 -2.00 -7.74
C SER A 233 -6.31 -1.22 -6.51
N LEU A 234 -7.14 -0.31 -5.99
CA LEU A 234 -6.92 0.25 -4.65
C LEU A 234 -7.01 -0.87 -3.61
N TYR A 235 -6.23 -0.73 -2.53
CA TYR A 235 -6.22 -1.68 -1.42
C TYR A 235 -5.93 -0.96 -0.09
N TRP A 236 -6.09 -1.68 1.02
CA TRP A 236 -5.60 -1.26 2.34
C TRP A 236 -5.04 -2.46 3.11
N ARG A 237 -3.97 -2.24 3.88
CA ARG A 237 -3.45 -3.16 4.91
C ARG A 237 -3.38 -2.51 6.29
N GLN A 238 -3.10 -1.20 6.32
CA GLN A 238 -3.00 -0.39 7.52
C GLN A 238 -4.33 0.35 7.82
N ALA A 239 -4.60 0.58 9.10
CA ALA A 239 -5.78 1.34 9.54
C ALA A 239 -5.42 2.46 10.53
N PHE A 240 -6.19 3.54 10.53
CA PHE A 240 -6.05 4.74 11.35
C PHE A 240 -7.23 4.88 12.33
N ASN A 241 -6.93 4.83 13.63
CA ASN A 241 -7.92 5.03 14.69
C ASN A 241 -7.99 6.52 15.06
N CYS A 242 -9.04 7.21 14.59
CA CYS A 242 -9.18 8.66 14.72
C CYS A 242 -9.38 9.14 16.17
N ARG A 243 -9.72 8.24 17.12
CA ARG A 243 -9.83 8.58 18.56
C ARG A 243 -8.48 8.70 19.24
N THR A 244 -7.52 7.85 18.86
CA THR A 244 -6.15 7.85 19.42
C THR A 244 -5.14 8.56 18.51
N SER A 245 -5.52 8.82 17.25
CA SER A 245 -4.64 9.24 16.16
C SER A 245 -3.47 8.26 15.92
N GLU A 246 -3.67 6.97 16.21
CA GLU A 246 -2.70 5.91 15.95
C GLU A 246 -2.98 5.19 14.63
N LEU A 247 -1.92 4.79 13.93
CA LEU A 247 -1.97 3.74 12.92
C LEU A 247 -1.82 2.36 13.58
N SER A 248 -2.40 1.33 12.95
CA SER A 248 -2.03 -0.05 13.20
C SER A 248 -0.58 -0.30 12.76
N SER A 249 0.09 -1.29 13.33
CA SER A 249 1.35 -1.79 12.77
C SER A 249 1.16 -2.35 11.35
N VAL A 250 2.27 -2.60 10.68
CA VAL A 250 2.44 -3.27 9.38
C VAL A 250 3.62 -4.25 9.58
N ALA A 251 3.74 -5.31 8.77
CA ALA A 251 4.88 -6.22 8.83
C ALA A 251 6.21 -5.46 8.71
N LEU A 252 7.25 -5.94 9.40
CA LEU A 252 8.59 -5.35 9.38
C LEU A 252 9.57 -6.35 8.77
N VAL A 253 10.09 -6.03 7.58
CA VAL A 253 11.04 -6.88 6.84
C VAL A 253 12.45 -6.31 6.94
N CYS A 254 13.43 -7.11 6.50
CA CYS A 254 14.83 -6.74 6.34
C CYS A 254 15.57 -6.41 7.66
N HIS A 255 16.91 -6.39 7.60
CA HIS A 255 17.76 -6.06 8.75
C HIS A 255 17.45 -4.68 9.36
N CYS A 256 16.94 -3.75 8.55
CA CYS A 256 16.59 -2.38 8.95
C CYS A 256 15.28 -2.28 9.73
N ARG A 257 14.48 -3.36 9.78
CA ARG A 257 13.18 -3.47 10.48
C ARG A 257 12.22 -2.32 10.16
N THR A 258 11.98 -2.11 8.87
CA THR A 258 10.97 -1.17 8.34
C THR A 258 9.91 -1.92 7.54
N PRO A 259 8.68 -1.39 7.39
CA PRO A 259 7.71 -1.96 6.47
C PRO A 259 8.17 -1.83 5.02
N ALA A 260 7.80 -2.81 4.20
CA ALA A 260 8.02 -2.77 2.76
C ALA A 260 7.06 -1.79 2.08
N ASN A 261 7.55 -1.16 1.00
CA ASN A 261 6.68 -0.55 -0.01
C ASN A 261 6.38 -1.61 -1.07
N PRO A 262 5.12 -2.01 -1.31
CA PRO A 262 4.78 -3.02 -2.30
C PRO A 262 5.04 -2.58 -3.75
N ASP A 263 5.16 -1.27 -4.02
CA ASP A 263 5.59 -0.77 -5.33
C ASP A 263 7.10 -1.03 -5.61
N LYS A 264 7.84 -1.56 -4.62
CA LYS A 264 9.30 -1.77 -4.69
C LYS A 264 9.65 -3.25 -4.56
N THR A 265 10.42 -3.76 -5.51
CA THR A 265 10.99 -5.11 -5.47
C THR A 265 11.82 -5.33 -4.19
N LEU A 266 11.54 -6.44 -3.52
CA LEU A 266 12.35 -7.00 -2.45
C LEU A 266 13.16 -8.18 -2.98
N VAL A 267 14.29 -8.47 -2.35
CA VAL A 267 15.13 -9.64 -2.65
C VAL A 267 14.99 -10.64 -1.50
N GLY A 268 14.44 -11.82 -1.78
CA GLY A 268 14.35 -12.90 -0.82
C GLY A 268 15.71 -13.55 -0.57
N CYS A 269 16.00 -13.99 0.64
CA CYS A 269 17.22 -14.75 0.92
C CYS A 269 17.08 -16.21 0.50
N SER A 270 17.93 -16.67 -0.44
CA SER A 270 17.96 -18.06 -0.96
C SER A 270 18.29 -19.13 0.11
N ASN A 271 18.68 -18.72 1.33
CA ASN A 271 18.93 -19.61 2.46
C ASN A 271 17.62 -19.94 3.22
N LYS A 272 17.20 -21.22 3.15
CA LYS A 272 16.01 -21.82 3.79
C LYS A 272 15.95 -21.77 5.32
N THR A 273 17.03 -21.33 5.99
CA THR A 273 17.04 -21.07 7.44
C THR A 273 16.89 -19.59 7.79
N CYS A 274 16.84 -18.72 6.77
CA CYS A 274 16.69 -17.29 6.91
C CYS A 274 15.36 -16.79 6.34
N GLU A 275 15.10 -17.05 5.05
CA GLU A 275 13.86 -16.70 4.31
C GLU A 275 13.37 -15.23 4.45
N GLU A 276 14.20 -14.33 4.99
CA GLU A 276 13.91 -12.91 5.18
C GLU A 276 13.99 -12.14 3.84
N TRP A 277 13.05 -11.22 3.64
CA TRP A 277 13.01 -10.32 2.49
C TRP A 277 13.81 -9.04 2.75
N LEU A 278 14.60 -8.62 1.76
CA LEU A 278 15.55 -7.51 1.87
C LEU A 278 15.20 -6.37 0.91
N HIS A 279 15.26 -5.13 1.37
CA HIS A 279 15.15 -3.96 0.50
C HIS A 279 16.40 -3.84 -0.38
N ILE A 280 16.22 -3.66 -1.70
CA ILE A 280 17.33 -3.39 -2.63
C ILE A 280 18.15 -2.16 -2.17
N GLU A 281 17.49 -1.13 -1.62
CA GLU A 281 18.15 0.06 -1.06
C GLU A 281 19.10 -0.24 0.11
N CYS A 282 18.84 -1.29 0.90
CA CYS A 282 19.73 -1.72 1.99
C CYS A 282 20.90 -2.56 1.48
N LEU A 283 20.65 -3.45 0.50
CA LEU A 283 21.70 -4.23 -0.16
C LEU A 283 22.66 -3.32 -0.95
N LEU A 284 22.14 -2.26 -1.56
CA LEU A 284 22.90 -1.20 -2.22
C LEU A 284 23.78 -0.41 -1.23
N ASP A 285 23.24 -0.12 -0.03
CA ASP A 285 23.97 0.57 1.03
C ASP A 285 25.15 -0.26 1.56
N ASP A 286 24.94 -1.58 1.74
CA ASP A 286 25.99 -2.53 2.10
C ASP A 286 27.10 -2.61 1.05
N VAL A 287 26.77 -2.91 -0.21
CA VAL A 287 27.80 -3.16 -1.24
C VAL A 287 28.65 -1.91 -1.51
N LEU A 288 28.03 -0.73 -1.59
CA LEU A 288 28.76 0.53 -1.80
C LEU A 288 29.59 0.93 -0.59
N THR A 289 29.15 0.58 0.63
CA THR A 289 29.96 0.76 1.84
C THR A 289 31.16 -0.19 1.85
N ARG A 290 30.98 -1.49 1.57
CA ARG A 290 32.08 -2.46 1.45
C ARG A 290 33.10 -2.09 0.37
N VAL A 291 32.63 -1.58 -0.78
CA VAL A 291 33.49 -1.07 -1.86
C VAL A 291 34.31 0.14 -1.39
N TYR A 292 33.67 1.09 -0.72
CA TYR A 292 34.34 2.29 -0.20
C TYR A 292 35.32 1.98 0.94
N ASP A 293 34.98 1.09 1.86
CA ASP A 293 35.88 0.70 2.96
C ASP A 293 37.13 -0.04 2.43
N ARG A 294 37.03 -0.67 1.25
CA ARG A 294 38.15 -1.34 0.57
C ARG A 294 38.97 -0.41 -0.34
N LEU A 295 38.34 0.55 -1.02
CA LEU A 295 38.99 1.39 -2.05
C LEU A 295 39.23 2.85 -1.63
N GLY A 296 38.48 3.35 -0.66
CA GLY A 296 38.51 4.73 -0.19
C GLY A 296 38.25 5.74 -1.32
N THR A 297 38.92 6.89 -1.21
CA THR A 297 38.93 7.93 -2.26
C THR A 297 39.89 7.59 -3.40
N ASP A 298 41.05 6.98 -3.13
CA ASP A 298 42.18 7.02 -4.07
C ASP A 298 42.68 5.65 -4.59
N THR A 299 42.18 4.52 -4.06
CA THR A 299 42.67 3.20 -4.47
C THR A 299 41.94 2.68 -5.72
N PRO A 300 42.63 2.29 -6.80
CA PRO A 300 42.02 1.63 -7.96
C PRO A 300 41.50 0.23 -7.60
N HIS A 301 40.33 -0.15 -8.13
CA HIS A 301 39.93 -1.57 -8.16
C HIS A 301 40.86 -2.35 -9.09
N LYS A 302 41.41 -3.47 -8.61
CA LYS A 302 42.22 -4.40 -9.39
C LYS A 302 41.66 -5.81 -9.15
N PRO A 303 41.27 -6.55 -10.20
CA PRO A 303 40.72 -7.89 -10.02
C PRO A 303 41.77 -8.82 -9.44
N GLU A 304 41.36 -9.66 -8.49
CA GLU A 304 42.21 -10.74 -8.00
C GLU A 304 42.43 -11.75 -9.13
N LYS A 305 43.67 -11.84 -9.64
CA LYS A 305 44.02 -12.87 -10.62
C LYS A 305 43.88 -14.24 -9.95
N PRO A 306 43.12 -15.18 -10.52
CA PRO A 306 43.03 -16.54 -9.96
C PRO A 306 44.42 -17.16 -9.96
N VAL A 307 44.85 -17.65 -8.79
CA VAL A 307 46.19 -18.23 -8.58
C VAL A 307 46.23 -19.64 -9.19
N ILE A 308 46.32 -19.69 -10.52
CA ILE A 308 46.63 -20.91 -11.26
C ILE A 308 48.07 -21.29 -10.90
N LYS A 309 48.23 -22.33 -10.07
CA LYS A 309 49.52 -22.98 -9.87
C LYS A 309 49.97 -23.61 -11.19
N GLN A 310 50.90 -22.93 -11.87
CA GLN A 310 51.64 -23.50 -13.00
C GLN A 310 52.75 -24.40 -12.45
N GLU A 311 52.43 -25.66 -12.19
CA GLU A 311 53.45 -26.72 -12.14
C GLU A 311 53.70 -27.21 -13.58
N ALA A 312 54.95 -27.61 -13.86
CA ALA A 312 55.51 -27.56 -15.20
C ALA A 312 55.00 -28.65 -16.15
N LYS A 313 55.08 -28.36 -17.46
CA LYS A 313 55.07 -29.37 -18.52
C LYS A 313 56.51 -29.75 -18.85
N ASP A 314 56.87 -31.00 -18.61
CA ASP A 314 57.89 -31.83 -19.27
C ASP A 314 57.45 -33.29 -18.91
N ASP A 315 57.42 -34.31 -19.77
CA ASP A 315 57.89 -34.49 -21.15
C ASP A 315 56.83 -35.20 -22.02
N ILE A 316 57.11 -35.39 -23.33
CA ILE A 316 56.26 -36.11 -24.30
C ILE A 316 57.10 -37.19 -25.01
N ILE A 317 56.53 -38.38 -25.31
CA ILE A 317 56.56 -39.09 -26.64
C ILE A 317 56.28 -40.62 -26.53
N LYS A 318 55.13 -41.05 -27.11
CA LYS A 318 54.79 -42.40 -27.67
C LYS A 318 54.76 -43.59 -26.66
N GLU A 319 54.23 -44.79 -26.93
CA GLU A 319 53.75 -45.48 -28.17
C GLU A 319 52.33 -46.14 -28.03
N LYS A 320 51.86 -46.75 -29.13
CA LYS A 320 50.68 -47.65 -29.29
C LYS A 320 51.01 -48.61 -30.47
N PRO A 321 50.31 -49.76 -30.66
CA PRO A 321 49.39 -50.52 -29.78
C PRO A 321 49.68 -52.05 -29.76
N LYS A 322 48.90 -52.88 -29.02
CA LYS A 322 48.17 -54.11 -29.49
C LYS A 322 47.61 -55.03 -28.37
N GLU A 323 46.87 -56.06 -28.80
CA GLU A 323 46.00 -57.00 -28.04
C GLU A 323 46.71 -57.94 -27.03
N GLY A 324 45.96 -58.49 -26.04
CA GLY A 324 46.48 -59.60 -25.19
C GLY A 324 45.68 -60.03 -23.94
N THR A 325 44.53 -60.69 -24.13
CA THR A 325 43.92 -61.76 -23.26
C THR A 325 43.85 -61.68 -21.71
N ASN A 326 42.63 -61.90 -21.17
CA ASN A 326 42.27 -62.46 -19.85
C ASN A 326 42.67 -61.63 -18.59
N GLY A 327 41.81 -61.41 -17.59
CA GLY A 327 40.44 -61.86 -17.30
C GLY A 327 40.06 -61.43 -15.86
N ASP A 328 38.85 -61.60 -15.32
CA ASP A 328 37.55 -62.06 -15.86
C ASP A 328 36.40 -61.57 -14.94
N LEU A 329 35.14 -61.74 -15.35
CA LEU A 329 33.92 -61.41 -14.57
C LEU A 329 33.38 -62.65 -13.81
N PRO A 330 32.59 -62.45 -12.74
CA PRO A 330 31.14 -62.71 -12.87
C PRO A 330 30.27 -61.81 -11.95
N TYR A 331 28.92 -61.77 -11.94
CA TYR A 331 27.82 -62.47 -12.62
C TYR A 331 26.98 -61.40 -13.38
N ARG A 332 26.58 -61.54 -14.66
CA ARG A 332 25.53 -62.41 -15.24
C ARG A 332 24.10 -61.83 -15.17
N LEU A 333 23.65 -61.28 -16.33
CA LEU A 333 22.38 -61.57 -17.05
C LEU A 333 20.99 -61.37 -16.34
N LEU A 334 19.89 -60.96 -16.99
CA LEU A 334 19.56 -60.75 -18.42
C LEU A 334 18.70 -59.47 -18.64
N SER A 335 18.87 -58.84 -19.80
CA SER A 335 17.75 -58.32 -20.65
C SER A 335 17.48 -59.38 -21.74
N PRO A 336 16.31 -59.45 -22.44
CA PRO A 336 15.83 -58.39 -23.36
C PRO A 336 14.26 -58.31 -23.40
N ASP A 337 13.53 -57.71 -24.35
CA ASP A 337 13.85 -57.03 -25.62
C ASP A 337 12.79 -55.96 -26.01
N GLU A 338 13.00 -55.27 -27.14
CA GLU A 338 12.11 -54.27 -27.79
C GLU A 338 10.82 -54.90 -28.43
N GLY A 339 9.81 -54.10 -28.80
CA GLY A 339 8.65 -54.63 -29.58
C GLY A 339 7.38 -53.77 -29.76
N GLU A 340 7.43 -52.80 -30.68
CA GLU A 340 6.38 -51.99 -31.34
C GLU A 340 4.84 -52.32 -31.34
N ASP A 341 4.06 -51.23 -31.24
CA ASP A 341 2.85 -50.83 -32.06
C ASP A 341 1.40 -51.30 -31.73
N ARG A 342 0.45 -50.41 -32.11
CA ARG A 342 -1.02 -50.52 -32.39
C ARG A 342 -2.12 -50.48 -31.31
N LYS A 343 -2.91 -49.40 -31.45
CA LYS A 343 -4.40 -49.27 -31.42
C LYS A 343 -5.16 -49.10 -30.08
N SER A 344 -6.02 -48.08 -30.08
CA SER A 344 -7.14 -47.83 -29.15
C SER A 344 -8.50 -48.28 -29.74
N PRO A 345 -9.51 -48.53 -28.89
CA PRO A 345 -10.78 -47.77 -28.88
C PRO A 345 -11.15 -47.28 -27.44
N ILE A 346 -11.85 -46.14 -27.18
CA ILE A 346 -13.26 -45.78 -27.44
C ILE A 346 -14.24 -46.70 -26.67
N VAL A 347 -15.23 -46.24 -25.86
CA VAL A 347 -15.83 -44.90 -25.65
C VAL A 347 -15.30 -44.22 -24.34
N VAL A 348 -15.96 -43.46 -23.44
CA VAL A 348 -17.38 -43.07 -23.10
C VAL A 348 -17.42 -41.63 -22.54
N ASN A 349 -18.61 -41.02 -22.41
CA ASN A 349 -18.84 -39.59 -22.09
C ASN A 349 -19.19 -39.31 -20.62
N ASN A 350 -19.14 -38.02 -20.22
CA ASN A 350 -20.37 -37.27 -19.92
C ASN A 350 -20.19 -35.75 -20.12
N GLU A 351 -21.31 -35.05 -20.33
CA GLU A 351 -21.36 -33.73 -20.99
C GLU A 351 -21.70 -32.57 -20.04
N VAL A 352 -21.20 -31.36 -20.33
CA VAL A 352 -21.76 -30.09 -19.83
C VAL A 352 -21.72 -29.01 -20.94
N LYS A 353 -22.89 -28.45 -21.25
CA LYS A 353 -23.14 -27.22 -22.03
C LYS A 353 -22.90 -25.98 -21.14
N ASP A 354 -22.69 -24.75 -21.64
CA ASP A 354 -22.81 -24.20 -22.99
C ASP A 354 -21.85 -22.97 -23.14
N GLN A 355 -21.64 -22.55 -24.38
CA GLN A 355 -21.67 -21.16 -24.93
C GLN A 355 -21.87 -19.95 -23.97
N VAL A 356 -21.34 -18.72 -24.20
CA VAL A 356 -20.78 -18.08 -25.42
C VAL A 356 -19.89 -16.84 -25.11
N LEU A 357 -19.39 -16.15 -26.16
CA LEU A 357 -18.63 -14.87 -26.28
C LEU A 357 -18.93 -13.76 -25.20
N VAL A 358 -18.07 -12.76 -24.96
CA VAL A 358 -17.22 -11.96 -25.89
C VAL A 358 -15.84 -11.58 -25.29
N LYS A 359 -14.80 -11.53 -26.14
CA LYS A 359 -13.56 -10.76 -25.91
C LYS A 359 -13.50 -9.54 -26.83
N GLN A 360 -13.14 -8.38 -26.29
CA GLN A 360 -12.48 -7.27 -26.98
C GLN A 360 -11.34 -6.86 -26.02
N ARG A 361 -10.05 -7.05 -26.30
CA ARG A 361 -9.20 -6.68 -27.46
C ARG A 361 -8.93 -5.19 -27.58
N ASP A 362 -7.66 -4.89 -27.42
CA ASP A 362 -6.94 -3.64 -27.55
C ASP A 362 -6.57 -3.37 -29.02
N ASP A 363 -6.53 -2.08 -29.38
CA ASP A 363 -5.63 -1.42 -30.34
C ASP A 363 -5.77 0.09 -30.05
N GLU A 364 -4.79 0.98 -30.27
CA GLU A 364 -3.75 1.02 -31.29
C GLU A 364 -2.43 1.62 -30.73
N SER A 365 -1.34 1.62 -31.53
CA SER A 365 0.04 1.88 -31.06
C SER A 365 0.80 2.97 -31.84
N SER A 366 1.76 3.62 -31.16
CA SER A 366 2.77 4.57 -31.69
C SER A 366 2.21 5.95 -32.11
N LYS A 367 2.98 7.06 -32.16
CA LYS A 367 4.40 7.22 -32.54
C LYS A 367 5.02 8.50 -31.96
N ALA A 368 6.34 8.56 -31.83
CA ALA A 368 7.08 9.73 -31.35
C ALA A 368 7.52 10.70 -32.47
N THR A 369 7.63 11.99 -32.13
CA THR A 369 8.29 13.07 -32.89
C THR A 369 8.91 14.06 -31.90
N GLU A 370 10.06 14.67 -32.23
CA GLU A 370 10.84 15.51 -31.31
C GLU A 370 10.80 17.01 -31.66
N THR A 371 10.95 17.88 -30.63
CA THR A 371 11.59 19.22 -30.70
C THR A 371 10.84 20.34 -31.49
N PRO A 372 11.01 21.67 -31.21
CA PRO A 372 11.77 22.39 -30.15
C PRO A 372 10.91 23.29 -29.21
N THR A 373 11.57 23.83 -28.18
CA THR A 373 11.11 24.93 -27.30
C THR A 373 11.03 26.29 -28.03
N PRO A 374 10.23 27.25 -27.53
CA PRO A 374 10.83 28.49 -27.04
C PRO A 374 10.22 29.02 -25.73
N ALA A 375 10.93 29.93 -25.05
CA ALA A 375 10.49 30.62 -23.83
C ALA A 375 10.39 32.14 -24.02
N PRO A 376 9.53 32.81 -23.23
CA PRO A 376 9.94 34.02 -22.49
C PRO A 376 9.54 33.92 -21.00
N GLN A 377 10.45 34.09 -20.05
CA GLN A 377 10.95 35.37 -19.49
C GLN A 377 10.01 36.10 -18.51
N ASN A 378 10.39 36.02 -17.22
CA ASN A 378 10.28 37.01 -16.14
C ASN A 378 9.24 38.16 -16.23
N SER A 379 8.37 38.21 -15.24
CA SER A 379 8.12 39.47 -14.50
C SER A 379 8.38 39.24 -13.01
N SER A 380 8.81 40.29 -12.31
CA SER A 380 9.21 40.23 -10.89
C SER A 380 8.34 41.16 -10.06
N ASP A 381 7.95 40.75 -8.85
CA ASP A 381 7.57 41.74 -7.84
C ASP A 381 7.93 41.33 -6.40
N LYS A 382 7.99 42.32 -5.50
CA LYS A 382 8.58 42.20 -4.15
C LYS A 382 7.65 42.69 -3.04
N SER A 383 7.22 41.77 -2.18
CA SER A 383 6.86 42.05 -0.78
C SER A 383 6.77 40.73 0.01
N SER A 384 6.91 40.68 1.34
CA SER A 384 7.74 41.45 2.26
C SER A 384 7.88 40.64 3.55
N LYS A 385 9.07 40.59 4.15
CA LYS A 385 9.40 39.69 5.27
C LYS A 385 8.46 39.82 6.48
N PHE A 386 7.96 38.68 6.99
CA PHE A 386 7.90 38.44 8.44
C PHE A 386 8.42 37.02 8.73
N GLY A 387 9.44 36.92 9.59
CA GLY A 387 10.12 35.67 9.88
C GLY A 387 10.05 35.33 11.36
N LEU A 388 9.54 34.14 11.70
CA LEU A 388 9.65 33.56 13.04
C LEU A 388 10.37 32.21 12.96
N ALA A 389 11.69 32.23 13.14
CA ALA A 389 12.51 31.03 13.05
C ALA A 389 12.35 30.14 14.30
N LYS A 390 11.67 29.00 14.18
CA LYS A 390 11.84 27.88 15.12
C LYS A 390 12.63 26.75 14.45
N ARG A 391 13.68 26.32 15.14
CA ARG A 391 14.68 25.35 14.67
C ARG A 391 14.09 23.94 14.62
N GLY A 392 13.32 23.64 13.56
CA GLY A 392 13.08 22.25 13.16
C GLY A 392 14.42 21.58 12.89
N ARG A 393 14.80 20.60 13.71
CA ARG A 393 16.08 19.89 13.62
C ARG A 393 16.05 18.94 12.43
N ARG A 394 16.12 19.50 11.20
CA ARG A 394 16.37 18.73 9.97
C ARG A 394 17.54 17.79 10.27
N LYS A 395 17.29 16.48 10.27
CA LYS A 395 18.34 15.47 10.23
C LYS A 395 19.07 15.74 8.92
N LYS A 396 20.25 16.36 8.97
CA LYS A 396 21.13 16.39 7.80
C LYS A 396 21.30 14.92 7.41
N SER A 397 21.04 14.59 6.15
CA SER A 397 21.77 13.48 5.56
C SER A 397 23.25 13.83 5.72
N SER A 398 23.95 13.08 6.56
CA SER A 398 25.37 12.86 6.31
C SER A 398 25.42 12.29 4.90
N LYS A 399 26.01 13.02 3.95
CA LYS A 399 26.31 12.47 2.64
C LYS A 399 27.02 11.14 2.87
N LYS A 400 26.58 10.07 2.20
CA LYS A 400 27.22 8.77 2.40
C LYS A 400 28.66 8.86 1.90
N PRO A 401 29.66 8.19 2.52
CA PRO A 401 31.07 8.36 2.14
C PRO A 401 31.33 8.04 0.66
N TRP A 402 30.56 7.11 0.09
CA TRP A 402 30.58 6.69 -1.30
C TRP A 402 29.73 7.54 -2.27
N GLU A 403 28.96 8.52 -1.78
CA GLU A 403 27.94 9.25 -2.55
C GLU A 403 28.55 10.12 -3.66
N GLY A 404 28.52 9.60 -4.89
CA GLY A 404 29.15 10.22 -6.07
C GLY A 404 30.56 9.72 -6.38
N LEU A 405 31.07 8.73 -5.65
CA LEU A 405 32.33 8.03 -5.96
C LEU A 405 32.07 6.70 -6.67
N PHE A 406 31.02 5.99 -6.26
CA PHE A 406 30.63 4.68 -6.78
C PHE A 406 29.13 4.61 -7.02
N GLU A 407 28.73 3.89 -8.06
CA GLU A 407 27.35 3.52 -8.39
C GLU A 407 27.26 2.00 -8.53
N ALA A 408 26.13 1.39 -8.18
CA ALA A 408 25.93 -0.05 -8.35
C ALA A 408 24.49 -0.40 -8.74
N THR A 409 24.36 -1.36 -9.66
CA THR A 409 23.09 -1.85 -10.21
C THR A 409 22.97 -3.35 -10.00
N LEU A 410 21.86 -3.80 -9.41
CA LEU A 410 21.61 -5.22 -9.16
C LEU A 410 21.12 -5.90 -10.44
N LYS A 411 21.74 -7.02 -10.82
CA LYS A 411 21.30 -7.90 -11.90
C LYS A 411 20.72 -9.18 -11.31
N MET A 412 19.48 -9.50 -11.69
CA MET A 412 18.73 -10.68 -11.24
C MET A 412 18.24 -11.56 -12.40
N ASN A 413 18.43 -11.12 -13.66
CA ASN A 413 17.76 -11.70 -14.84
C ASN A 413 18.71 -12.51 -15.75
N GLU A 414 20.01 -12.52 -15.47
CA GLU A 414 21.07 -13.00 -16.39
C GLU A 414 22.08 -13.96 -15.72
N GLY A 415 21.70 -14.59 -14.60
CA GLY A 415 22.58 -15.46 -13.82
C GLY A 415 22.37 -15.30 -12.31
N PRO A 416 23.36 -15.64 -11.47
CA PRO A 416 23.26 -15.44 -10.02
C PRO A 416 23.13 -13.95 -9.67
N THR A 417 22.47 -13.65 -8.55
CA THR A 417 22.19 -12.27 -8.12
C THR A 417 23.49 -11.49 -7.79
N VAL A 418 23.90 -10.60 -8.70
CA VAL A 418 25.17 -9.84 -8.62
C VAL A 418 24.98 -8.35 -8.83
N TRP A 419 25.84 -7.56 -8.18
CA TRP A 419 25.98 -6.13 -8.39
C TRP A 419 26.96 -5.86 -9.52
N GLU A 420 26.57 -5.12 -10.56
CA GLU A 420 27.51 -4.41 -11.43
C GLU A 420 27.85 -3.06 -10.77
N ILE A 421 29.11 -2.84 -10.42
CA ILE A 421 29.59 -1.58 -9.83
C ILE A 421 30.30 -0.76 -10.89
N THR A 422 30.12 0.56 -10.83
CA THR A 422 30.80 1.55 -11.67
C THR A 422 31.58 2.52 -10.80
N ASP A 423 32.85 2.72 -11.11
CA ASP A 423 33.71 3.74 -10.51
C ASP A 423 33.52 5.08 -11.24
N LEU A 424 33.10 6.10 -10.49
CA LEU A 424 32.83 7.44 -11.01
C LEU A 424 34.00 8.41 -10.79
N ARG A 425 35.10 7.94 -10.17
CA ARG A 425 36.24 8.79 -9.80
C ARG A 425 37.09 9.15 -11.03
N GLU A 426 37.47 10.42 -11.11
CA GLU A 426 38.41 10.93 -12.13
C GLU A 426 39.86 10.82 -11.64
N GLY A 427 40.80 10.59 -12.56
CA GLY A 427 42.24 10.54 -12.25
C GLY A 427 42.78 9.23 -11.65
N ILE A 428 41.94 8.23 -11.40
CA ILE A 428 42.38 6.91 -10.89
C ILE A 428 42.99 6.06 -12.01
N GLU A 429 44.32 5.95 -12.03
CA GLU A 429 45.05 5.16 -13.03
C GLU A 429 45.25 3.68 -12.61
N GLY A 430 45.22 2.78 -13.60
CA GLY A 430 45.58 1.37 -13.41
C GLY A 430 44.56 0.52 -12.65
N GLY A 431 43.28 0.86 -12.72
CA GLY A 431 42.17 0.05 -12.20
C GLY A 431 41.01 -0.12 -13.18
N GLU A 432 40.12 -1.07 -12.91
CA GLU A 432 38.93 -1.32 -13.71
C GLU A 432 37.78 -0.37 -13.32
N LYS A 433 37.16 0.28 -14.30
CA LYS A 433 36.03 1.19 -14.05
C LYS A 433 34.68 0.50 -13.81
N LYS A 434 34.58 -0.79 -14.15
CA LYS A 434 33.40 -1.62 -13.90
C LYS A 434 33.83 -3.04 -13.55
N TRP A 435 33.20 -3.61 -12.53
CA TRP A 435 33.39 -5.01 -12.11
C TRP A 435 32.10 -5.54 -11.46
N THR A 436 32.08 -6.81 -11.08
CA THR A 436 30.94 -7.43 -10.38
C THR A 436 31.28 -7.85 -8.94
N GLU A 437 30.29 -7.73 -8.05
CA GLU A 437 30.33 -8.21 -6.66
C GLU A 437 29.12 -9.09 -6.37
N GLN A 438 29.26 -10.04 -5.44
CA GLN A 438 28.14 -10.86 -4.98
C GLN A 438 27.19 -10.06 -4.07
N ALA A 439 25.89 -10.35 -4.17
CA ALA A 439 24.92 -9.92 -3.17
C ALA A 439 24.95 -10.87 -1.95
N TYR A 440 24.97 -10.32 -0.75
CA TYR A 440 24.96 -11.08 0.51
C TYR A 440 23.73 -10.71 1.35
N CYS A 441 23.13 -11.69 2.01
CA CYS A 441 22.00 -11.46 2.90
C CYS A 441 22.45 -10.71 4.17
N LEU A 442 21.85 -9.54 4.42
CA LEU A 442 22.17 -8.66 5.57
C LEU A 442 21.74 -9.22 6.94
N VAL A 443 21.23 -10.45 6.99
CA VAL A 443 20.77 -11.14 8.21
C VAL A 443 21.62 -12.38 8.51
N CYS A 444 21.92 -13.20 7.50
CA CYS A 444 22.66 -14.47 7.66
C CYS A 444 24.01 -14.54 6.92
N SER A 445 24.43 -13.46 6.24
CA SER A 445 25.67 -13.35 5.45
C SER A 445 25.87 -14.41 4.36
N THR A 446 24.83 -15.19 4.03
CA THR A 446 24.86 -16.13 2.90
C THR A 446 24.79 -15.35 1.59
N VAL A 447 25.47 -15.81 0.54
CA VAL A 447 25.29 -15.30 -0.83
C VAL A 447 23.81 -15.44 -1.22
N ILE A 448 23.29 -14.43 -1.92
CA ILE A 448 21.99 -14.51 -2.57
C ILE A 448 22.24 -15.05 -3.98
N GLU A 449 21.64 -16.19 -4.29
CA GLU A 449 21.59 -16.76 -5.64
C GLU A 449 20.35 -16.23 -6.35
#